data_AF-A0A2G7GCT4-F1
#
_entry.id   AF-A0A2G7GCT4-F1
#
_cell.length_a   1.000
_cell.length_b   1.000
_cell.length_c   1.000
_cell.angle_alpha   90.00
_cell.angle_beta   90.00
_cell.angle_gamma   90.00
#
_symmetry.space_group_name_H-M   'P 1'
#
loop_
_entity.id
_entity.type
_entity.pdbx_description
1 polymer ?
#
loop_
_entity_poly.entity_id
_entity_poly.type
_entity_poly.pdbx_seq_one_letter_code
_entity_poly.pdbx_strand_id
1 'polypeptide(L)'
;HSDDQSSVTQLGIDETSVRKGHDYVTVAADLASRRVIHVTPGKDADTIGQIKDHLKTKGVEPIAITDACIDMSTGFIAGMLEHF
;
A
#
# COMPACT_ATOMS: atom_id res chain seq x y z
N HIS A 1 18.97 12.00 7.17
CA HIS A 1 18.26 12.16 5.89
C HIS A 1 16.87 11.64 6.15
N SER A 2 15.88 12.53 6.34
CA SER A 2 14.50 12.10 6.61
C SER A 2 13.90 11.69 5.27
N ASP A 3 13.44 10.45 5.16
CA ASP A 3 12.71 9.96 3.99
C ASP A 3 11.33 10.62 3.98
N ASP A 4 11.26 11.82 3.40
CA ASP A 4 10.03 12.58 3.25
C ASP A 4 9.16 11.92 2.19
N GLN A 5 7.98 11.46 2.61
CA GLN A 5 7.00 10.82 1.75
C GLN A 5 5.75 11.67 1.53
N SER A 6 5.72 12.90 2.04
CA SER A 6 4.51 13.75 2.06
C SER A 6 3.97 14.13 0.69
N SER A 7 4.70 13.88 -0.40
CA SER A 7 4.24 14.09 -1.78
C SER A 7 3.76 12.81 -2.49
N VAL A 8 3.59 11.69 -1.78
CA VAL A 8 2.99 10.49 -2.37
C VAL A 8 1.53 10.79 -2.69
N THR A 9 1.18 10.72 -3.97
CA THR A 9 -0.19 10.88 -4.48
C THR A 9 -0.69 9.65 -5.23
N GLN A 10 0.22 8.79 -5.68
CA GLN A 10 -0.11 7.60 -6.48
C GLN A 10 0.42 6.35 -5.78
N LEU A 11 -0.48 5.49 -5.32
CA LEU A 11 -0.15 4.29 -4.58
C LEU A 11 -0.28 3.04 -5.46
N GLY A 12 0.73 2.20 -5.51
CA GLY A 12 0.71 0.88 -6.14
C GLY A 12 0.71 -0.19 -5.08
N ILE A 13 -0.27 -1.09 -5.10
CA ILE A 13 -0.39 -2.21 -4.18
C ILE A 13 -0.37 -3.49 -5.01
N ASP A 14 0.66 -4.30 -4.79
CA ASP A 14 0.89 -5.55 -5.52
C ASP A 14 1.06 -6.72 -4.56
N GLU A 15 0.44 -7.85 -4.88
CA GLU A 15 0.65 -9.12 -4.16
C GLU A 15 1.78 -9.90 -4.84
N THR A 16 2.88 -10.09 -4.11
CA THR A 16 4.01 -10.89 -4.59
C THR A 16 4.19 -12.13 -3.71
N SER A 17 4.39 -13.29 -4.34
CA SER A 17 4.71 -14.54 -3.64
C SER A 17 6.19 -14.61 -3.28
N VAL A 18 6.52 -14.81 -2.00
CA VAL A 18 7.93 -14.81 -1.51
C VAL A 18 8.61 -16.17 -1.61
N ARG A 19 7.85 -17.27 -1.54
CA ARG A 19 8.37 -18.65 -1.61
C ARG A 19 7.36 -19.60 -2.23
N LYS A 20 7.84 -20.75 -2.76
CA LYS A 20 6.95 -21.83 -3.25
C LYS A 20 6.12 -22.38 -2.10
N GLY A 21 4.88 -21.89 -1.98
CA GLY A 21 3.87 -22.35 -1.03
C GLY A 21 3.32 -21.20 -0.19
N HIS A 22 2.12 -20.73 -0.52
CA HIS A 22 1.15 -19.97 0.28
C HIS A 22 1.63 -18.73 1.09
N ASP A 23 2.89 -18.30 0.97
CA ASP A 23 3.41 -17.07 1.54
C ASP A 23 3.24 -15.90 0.56
N TYR A 24 2.27 -15.04 0.85
CA TYR A 24 1.96 -13.83 0.09
C TYR A 24 2.39 -12.59 0.88
N VAL A 25 3.10 -11.68 0.22
CA VAL A 25 3.36 -10.34 0.73
C VAL A 25 2.66 -9.31 -0.13
N THR A 26 2.06 -8.33 0.53
CA THR A 26 1.56 -7.13 -0.10
C THR A 26 2.64 -6.07 -0.05
N VAL A 27 2.97 -5.53 -1.22
CA VAL A 27 3.94 -4.44 -1.40
C VAL A 27 3.18 -3.17 -1.76
N ALA A 28 3.34 -2.13 -0.95
CA ALA A 28 2.88 -0.79 -1.24
C ALA A 28 4.06 0.05 -1.75
N ALA A 29 3.91 0.65 -2.93
CA ALA A 29 4.92 1.48 -3.58
C ALA A 29 4.32 2.81 -4.02
N ASP A 30 5.14 3.86 -3.98
CA ASP A 30 4.84 5.13 -4.62
C ASP A 30 5.10 4.99 -6.12
N LEU A 31 4.06 5.12 -6.94
CA LEU A 31 4.17 5.00 -8.39
C LEU A 31 4.84 6.23 -9.00
N ALA A 32 4.73 7.40 -8.37
CA ALA A 32 5.31 8.64 -8.86
C ALA A 32 6.84 8.64 -8.72
N SER A 33 7.36 8.33 -7.52
CA SER A 33 8.81 8.27 -7.25
C SER A 33 9.42 6.88 -7.44
N ARG A 34 8.61 5.87 -7.80
CA ARG A 34 9.03 4.47 -8.02
C ARG A 34 9.80 3.88 -6.82
N ARG A 35 9.30 4.12 -5.60
CA ARG A 35 9.91 3.62 -4.35
C ARG A 35 8.94 2.76 -3.57
N VAL A 36 9.46 1.73 -2.90
CA VAL A 36 8.66 0.92 -1.97
C VAL A 36 8.45 1.71 -0.68
N ILE A 37 7.18 1.86 -0.30
CA ILE A 37 6.77 2.55 0.94
C ILE A 37 6.70 1.55 2.08
N HIS A 38 6.02 0.43 1.86
CA HIS A 38 5.74 -0.55 2.89
C HIS A 38 5.63 -1.96 2.31
N VAL A 39 6.04 -2.97 3.08
CA VAL A 39 5.86 -4.37 2.72
C VAL A 39 5.33 -5.08 3.96
N THR A 40 4.22 -5.79 3.79
CA THR A 40 3.56 -6.50 4.90
C THR A 40 3.03 -7.85 4.41
N PRO A 41 3.10 -8.92 5.22
CA PRO A 41 2.52 -10.21 4.86
C PRO A 41 0.98 -10.17 4.88
N GLY A 42 0.35 -10.90 3.97
CA GLY A 42 -1.12 -10.98 3.85
C GLY A 42 -1.64 -10.38 2.54
N LYS A 43 -2.97 -10.48 2.33
CA LYS A 43 -3.64 -10.07 1.08
C LYS A 43 -5.07 -9.52 1.26
N ASP A 44 -5.40 -9.16 2.49
CA ASP A 44 -6.76 -8.82 2.89
C ASP A 44 -6.91 -7.31 3.12
N ALA A 45 -8.12 -6.84 3.42
CA ALA A 45 -8.41 -5.43 3.71
C ALA A 45 -7.57 -4.89 4.90
N ASP A 46 -7.25 -5.74 5.89
CA ASP A 46 -6.40 -5.39 7.04
C ASP A 46 -5.03 -4.85 6.60
N THR A 47 -4.46 -5.46 5.56
CA THR A 47 -3.21 -5.07 4.94
C THR A 47 -3.25 -3.62 4.43
N ILE A 48 -4.39 -3.19 3.87
CA ILE A 48 -4.61 -1.81 3.41
C ILE A 48 -4.65 -0.85 4.62
N GLY A 49 -5.28 -1.25 5.71
CA GLY A 49 -5.29 -0.49 6.96
C GLY A 49 -3.90 -0.26 7.52
N GLN A 50 -3.05 -1.29 7.49
CA GLN A 50 -1.64 -1.17 7.90
C GLN A 50 -0.83 -0.25 6.98
N ILE A 51 -1.06 -0.30 5.67
CA ILE A 51 -0.43 0.61 4.70
C ILE A 51 -0.84 2.06 4.99
N LYS A 52 -2.13 2.32 5.23
CA LYS A 52 -2.64 3.65 5.61
C LYS A 52 -1.98 4.16 6.88
N ASP A 53 -1.88 3.32 7.92
CA ASP A 53 -1.25 3.72 9.17
C ASP A 53 0.24 4.04 8.95
N HIS A 54 0.94 3.21 8.17
CA HIS A 54 2.33 3.46 7.80
C HIS A 54 2.50 4.78 7.05
N LEU A 55 1.64 5.06 6.07
CA LEU A 55 1.63 6.34 5.33
C LEU A 55 1.49 7.52 6.30
N LYS A 56 0.59 7.44 7.27
CA LYS A 56 0.46 8.48 8.32
C LYS A 56 1.73 8.64 9.15
N THR A 57 2.39 7.54 9.53
CA THR A 57 3.69 7.63 10.25
C THR A 57 4.78 8.32 9.43
N LYS A 58 4.66 8.30 8.10
CA LYS A 58 5.55 8.97 7.16
C LYS A 58 5.11 10.40 6.80
N GLY A 59 4.04 10.90 7.43
CA GLY A 59 3.50 12.23 7.16
C GLY A 59 2.74 12.32 5.83
N VAL A 60 2.24 11.19 5.33
CA VAL A 60 1.36 11.13 4.16
C VAL A 60 -0.07 10.98 4.65
N GLU A 61 -0.88 11.99 4.37
CA GLU A 61 -2.30 11.90 4.66
C GLU A 61 -3.00 11.05 3.59
N PRO A 62 -3.91 10.13 3.95
CA PRO A 62 -4.58 9.26 2.98
C PRO A 62 -5.37 10.05 1.93
N ILE A 63 -5.90 11.23 2.28
CA ILE A 63 -6.57 12.13 1.34
C ILE A 63 -5.65 12.69 0.24
N ALA A 64 -4.33 12.61 0.42
CA ALA A 64 -3.37 13.00 -0.62
C ALA A 64 -3.26 11.94 -1.73
N ILE A 65 -3.67 10.69 -1.46
CA ILE A 65 -3.68 9.61 -2.44
C ILE A 65 -4.89 9.80 -3.36
N THR A 66 -4.65 10.22 -4.60
CA THR A 66 -5.71 10.43 -5.61
C THR A 66 -5.91 9.20 -6.48
N ASP A 67 -4.84 8.43 -6.69
CA ASP A 67 -4.83 7.30 -7.58
C ASP A 67 -4.21 6.09 -6.87
N ALA A 68 -4.89 4.95 -6.97
CA ALA A 68 -4.38 3.69 -6.48
C ALA A 68 -4.45 2.61 -7.57
N CYS A 69 -3.33 1.95 -7.82
CA CYS A 69 -3.26 0.77 -8.66
C CYS A 69 -3.20 -0.44 -7.74
N ILE A 70 -4.25 -1.25 -7.74
CA ILE A 70 -4.38 -2.43 -6.87
C ILE A 70 -4.70 -3.65 -7.72
N ASP A 71 -4.35 -4.84 -7.22
CA ASP A 71 -4.86 -6.08 -7.78
C ASP A 71 -6.39 -6.16 -7.64
N MET A 72 -7.08 -6.81 -8.58
CA MET A 72 -8.55 -6.92 -8.62
C MET A 72 -9.14 -7.84 -7.52
N SER A 73 -8.34 -8.18 -6.51
CA SER A 73 -8.79 -8.89 -5.33
C SER A 73 -9.84 -8.09 -4.56
N THR A 74 -10.99 -8.72 -4.30
CA THR A 74 -12.12 -8.11 -3.57
C THR A 74 -11.72 -7.56 -2.20
N GLY A 75 -10.75 -8.20 -1.53
CA GLY A 75 -10.20 -7.73 -0.26
C GLY A 75 -9.52 -6.36 -0.36
N PHE A 76 -8.71 -6.14 -1.41
CA PHE A 76 -8.05 -4.86 -1.62
C PHE A 76 -9.02 -3.76 -2.05
N ILE A 77 -9.98 -4.07 -2.93
CA ILE A 77 -10.99 -3.09 -3.34
C ILE A 77 -11.80 -2.63 -2.11
N ALA A 78 -12.25 -3.57 -1.27
CA ALA A 78 -12.97 -3.24 -0.04
C ALA A 78 -12.11 -2.44 0.94
N GLY A 79 -10.86 -2.85 1.15
CA GLY A 79 -9.93 -2.16 2.04
C GLY A 79 -9.60 -0.74 1.56
N MET A 80 -9.45 -0.53 0.25
CA MET A 80 -9.24 0.80 -0.32
C MET A 80 -10.45 1.69 -0.08
N LEU A 81 -11.67 1.21 -0.39
CA LEU A 81 -12.91 1.97 -0.17
C LEU A 81 -13.19 2.29 1.31
N GLU A 82 -12.69 1.47 2.24
CA GLU A 82 -12.88 1.70 3.68
C GLU A 82 -11.83 2.65 4.29
N HIS A 83 -10.65 2.75 3.69
CA HIS A 83 -9.50 3.43 4.31
C HIS A 83 -8.99 4.67 3.58
N PHE A 84 -9.33 4.85 2.30
CA PHE A 84 -8.93 5.96 1.44
C PHE A 84 -10.16 6.59 0.77
#